data_AF-A0A7H0WB96-F1
#
_entry.id   AF-A0A7H0WB96-F1
#
_cell.length_a   1.000
_cell.length_b   1.000
_cell.length_c   1.000
_cell.angle_alpha   90.00
_cell.angle_beta   90.00
_cell.angle_gamma   90.00
#
_symmetry.space_group_name_H-M   'P 1'
#
loop_
_entity.id
_entity.type
_entity.pdbx_description
1 polymer ?
#
loop_
_entity_poly.entity_id
_entity_poly.type
_entity_poly.pdbx_seq_one_letter_code
_entity_poly.pdbx_strand_id
1 'polypeptide(L)'
;MNLLKHNLAYLHWWSQRLTAIIIIPWLFGLNINAIVLLSPLLVLHFRMGLETIFEDYVHQNNTKILGFLLIRAFTLYALYDIFEFLI
;
A
#
# COMPACT_ATOMS: atom_id res chain seq x y z
N MET A 1 -1.55 -3.30 26.42
CA MET A 1 -1.06 -3.01 25.05
C MET A 1 -0.38 -1.64 25.07
N ASN A 2 0.84 -1.50 24.53
CA ASN A 2 1.67 -0.29 24.69
C ASN A 2 1.14 0.90 23.85
N LEU A 3 1.17 2.13 24.37
CA LEU A 3 0.62 3.34 23.72
C LEU A 3 1.15 3.55 22.29
N LEU A 4 2.43 3.25 22.06
CA LEU A 4 3.06 3.32 20.74
C LEU A 4 2.37 2.43 19.69
N LYS A 5 2.02 1.19 20.07
CA LYS A 5 1.37 0.24 19.15
C LYS A 5 -0.02 0.72 18.75
N HIS A 6 -0.73 1.36 19.67
CA HIS A 6 -2.05 1.96 19.39
C HIS A 6 -1.95 3.11 18.38
N ASN A 7 -1.01 4.03 18.58
CA ASN A 7 -0.82 5.16 17.67
C ASN A 7 -0.40 4.70 16.27
N LEU A 8 0.45 3.67 16.16
CA LEU A 8 0.85 3.10 14.87
C LEU A 8 -0.34 2.45 14.14
N ALA A 9 -1.17 1.70 14.84
CA ALA A 9 -2.38 1.11 14.25
C ALA A 9 -3.37 2.18 13.77
N TYR A 10 -3.54 3.25 14.55
CA TYR A 10 -4.37 4.40 14.19
C TYR A 10 -3.84 5.11 12.94
N LEU A 11 -2.53 5.33 12.86
CA LEU A 11 -1.90 5.93 11.68
C LEU A 11 -2.10 5.05 10.45
N HIS A 12 -1.85 3.74 10.55
CA HIS A 12 -2.08 2.79 9.45
C HIS A 12 -3.52 2.84 8.92
N TRP A 13 -4.49 2.84 9.84
CA TRP A 13 -5.91 2.92 9.54
C TRP A 13 -6.30 4.21 8.81
N TRP A 14 -5.74 5.35 9.20
CA TRP A 14 -5.97 6.63 8.52
C TRP A 14 -5.24 6.74 7.19
N SER A 15 -4.00 6.25 7.10
CA SER A 15 -3.24 6.23 5.85
C SER A 15 -3.97 5.46 4.75
N GLN A 16 -4.57 4.31 5.07
CA GLN A 16 -5.40 3.55 4.14
C GLN A 16 -6.61 4.37 3.62
N ARG A 17 -7.29 5.12 4.50
CA ARG A 17 -8.45 5.94 4.13
C ARG A 17 -8.08 7.16 3.31
N LEU A 18 -7.04 7.88 3.72
CA LEU A 18 -6.57 9.06 3.00
C LEU A 18 -6.13 8.70 1.58
N THR A 19 -5.39 7.60 1.43
CA THR A 19 -5.02 7.11 0.09
C THR A 19 -6.25 6.71 -0.74
N ALA A 20 -7.24 6.02 -0.17
CA ALA A 20 -8.49 5.71 -0.87
C ALA A 20 -9.29 6.94 -1.28
N ILE A 21 -9.43 7.93 -0.40
CA ILE A 21 -10.15 9.20 -0.66
C ILE A 21 -9.50 9.96 -1.81
N ILE A 22 -8.17 9.90 -1.94
CA ILE A 22 -7.47 10.51 -3.08
C ILE A 22 -7.70 9.67 -4.35
N ILE A 23 -7.57 8.34 -4.28
CA ILE A 23 -7.64 7.47 -5.45
C ILE A 23 -9.05 7.42 -6.06
N ILE A 24 -10.11 7.31 -5.26
CA ILE A 24 -11.48 7.06 -5.73
C ILE A 24 -11.99 8.14 -6.69
N PRO A 25 -11.95 9.45 -6.37
CA PRO A 25 -12.37 10.50 -7.29
C PRO A 25 -11.58 10.50 -8.61
N TRP A 26 -10.30 10.12 -8.53
CA TRP A 26 -9.41 10.05 -9.68
C TRP A 26 -9.79 8.95 -10.68
N LEU A 27 -10.38 7.85 -10.22
CA LEU A 27 -10.89 6.79 -11.09
C LEU A 27 -12.01 7.26 -12.02
N PHE A 28 -12.69 8.36 -11.71
CA PHE A 28 -13.78 8.91 -12.51
C PHE A 28 -13.36 10.05 -13.44
N GLY A 29 -12.15 10.61 -13.25
CA GLY A 29 -11.60 11.74 -14.02
C GLY A 29 -10.38 11.38 -14.87
N LEU A 30 -10.33 10.14 -15.38
CA LEU A 30 -9.13 9.54 -15.96
C LEU A 30 -8.55 10.32 -17.14
N ASN A 31 -7.44 11.01 -16.88
CA ASN A 31 -6.48 11.45 -17.89
C ASN A 31 -5.20 10.61 -17.72
N ILE A 32 -4.62 10.16 -18.83
CA ILE A 32 -3.39 9.36 -18.85
C ILE A 32 -2.26 9.97 -18.00
N ASN A 33 -2.09 11.30 -18.05
CA ASN A 33 -1.04 11.99 -17.30
C ASN A 33 -1.23 11.84 -15.79
N ALA A 34 -2.48 11.87 -15.34
CA ALA A 34 -2.77 11.75 -13.92
C ALA A 34 -2.78 10.31 -13.43
N ILE A 35 -3.15 9.35 -14.29
CA ILE A 35 -3.01 7.92 -14.00
C ILE A 35 -1.54 7.61 -13.68
N VAL A 36 -0.63 8.08 -14.53
CA VAL A 36 0.81 7.84 -14.33
C VAL A 36 1.30 8.53 -13.05
N LEU A 37 0.95 9.81 -12.84
CA LEU A 37 1.37 10.57 -11.67
C LEU A 37 0.91 9.94 -10.34
N LEU A 38 -0.28 9.35 -10.31
CA LEU A 38 -0.88 8.81 -9.08
C LEU A 38 -0.70 7.31 -8.91
N SER A 39 -0.16 6.63 -9.91
CA SER A 39 0.14 5.20 -9.82
C SER A 39 1.02 4.81 -8.61
N PRO A 40 2.00 5.61 -8.13
CA PRO A 40 2.71 5.28 -6.88
C PRO A 40 1.79 5.26 -5.66
N LEU A 41 0.81 6.17 -5.60
CA LEU A 41 -0.16 6.22 -4.50
C LEU A 41 -1.07 4.98 -4.50
N LEU A 42 -1.44 4.50 -5.69
CA LEU A 42 -2.19 3.26 -5.86
C LEU A 42 -1.38 2.05 -5.37
N VAL A 43 -0.10 1.97 -5.70
CA VAL A 43 0.80 0.91 -5.21
C VAL A 43 0.90 0.93 -3.68
N LEU A 44 1.04 2.12 -3.09
CA LEU A 44 1.08 2.25 -1.62
C LEU A 44 -0.23 1.84 -0.95
N HIS A 45 -1.38 2.23 -1.52
CA HIS A 45 -2.69 1.81 -1.03
C HIS A 45 -2.84 0.28 -1.08
N PHE A 46 -2.47 -0.31 -2.22
CA PHE A 46 -2.52 -1.75 -2.42
C PHE A 46 -1.60 -2.51 -1.45
N ARG A 47 -0.36 -2.04 -1.23
CA ARG A 47 0.57 -2.61 -0.23
C ARG A 47 -0.08 -2.70 1.15
N MET A 48 -0.63 -1.59 1.64
CA MET A 48 -1.25 -1.54 2.97
C MET A 48 -2.47 -2.46 3.06
N GLY A 49 -3.23 -2.62 1.97
CA GLY A 49 -4.35 -3.56 1.89
C GLY A 49 -3.90 -5.02 1.97
N LEU A 50 -2.85 -5.39 1.21
CA LEU A 50 -2.24 -6.72 1.28
C LEU A 50 -1.69 -7.03 2.67
N GLU A 51 -1.00 -6.08 3.31
CA GLU A 51 -0.48 -6.24 4.68
C GLU A 51 -1.61 -6.54 5.67
N THR A 52 -2.76 -5.85 5.54
CA THR A 52 -3.94 -6.12 6.38
C THR A 52 -4.51 -7.52 6.15
N ILE A 53 -4.75 -7.91 4.90
CA ILE A 53 -5.24 -9.26 4.56
C ILE A 53 -4.28 -10.31 5.12
N PHE A 54 -2.97 -10.13 4.91
CA PHE A 54 -1.97 -11.08 5.33
C PHE A 54 -1.89 -11.22 6.86
N GLU A 55 -1.98 -10.11 7.58
CA GLU A 55 -1.98 -10.08 9.04
C GLU A 55 -3.20 -10.78 9.65
N ASP A 56 -4.36 -10.69 8.97
CA ASP A 56 -5.62 -11.30 9.39
C ASP A 56 -5.67 -12.82 9.14
N TYR A 57 -5.08 -13.31 8.04
CA TYR A 57 -5.20 -14.72 7.63
C TYR A 57 -3.99 -15.60 7.91
N VAL A 58 -2.79 -15.05 8.07
CA VAL A 58 -1.59 -15.83 8.39
C VAL A 58 -1.31 -15.74 9.88
N HIS A 59 -0.97 -16.86 10.53
CA HIS A 59 -0.79 -16.88 11.99
C HIS A 59 0.61 -17.34 12.43
N GLN A 60 1.32 -18.10 11.59
CA GLN A 60 2.68 -18.54 11.87
C GLN A 60 3.66 -17.37 11.68
N ASN A 61 4.44 -17.06 12.72
CA ASN A 61 5.33 -15.91 12.73
C ASN A 61 6.37 -15.91 11.61
N ASN A 62 6.97 -17.06 11.29
CA ASN A 62 7.96 -17.17 10.21
C ASN A 62 7.33 -16.87 8.84
N THR A 63 6.10 -17.36 8.62
CA THR A 63 5.33 -17.09 7.41
C THR A 63 4.92 -15.62 7.32
N LYS A 64 4.56 -14.99 8.46
CA LYS A 64 4.31 -13.54 8.55
C LYS A 64 5.50 -12.73 8.07
N ILE A 65 6.68 -12.99 8.63
CA ILE A 65 7.92 -12.29 8.28
C ILE A 65 8.24 -12.46 6.78
N LEU A 66 8.20 -13.69 6.28
CA LEU A 66 8.46 -13.96 4.87
C LEU A 66 7.47 -13.22 3.96
N GLY A 67 6.18 -13.26 4.27
CA GLY A 67 5.18 -12.56 3.47
C GLY A 67 5.33 -11.05 3.48
N PHE A 68 5.65 -10.43 4.62
CA PHE A 68 5.94 -8.99 4.65
C PHE A 68 7.18 -8.61 3.85
N LEU A 69 8.22 -9.46 3.82
CA LEU A 69 9.37 -9.25 2.94
C LEU A 69 8.99 -9.34 1.46
N LEU A 70 8.16 -10.32 1.08
CA LEU A 70 7.68 -10.47 -0.29
C LEU A 70 6.78 -9.31 -0.72
N ILE A 71 5.86 -8.86 0.14
CA ILE A 71 5.02 -7.68 -0.12
C ILE A 71 5.89 -6.43 -0.32
N ARG A 72 6.96 -6.27 0.47
CA ARG A 72 7.92 -5.16 0.31
C ARG A 72 8.69 -5.25 -1.01
N ALA A 73 9.22 -6.43 -1.34
CA ALA A 73 9.95 -6.64 -2.60
C ALA A 73 9.04 -6.38 -3.81
N PHE A 74 7.81 -6.91 -3.79
CA PHE A 74 6.79 -6.63 -4.80
C PHE A 74 6.48 -5.14 -4.92
N THR A 75 6.34 -4.43 -3.79
CA THR A 75 6.07 -2.97 -3.81
C THR A 75 7.23 -2.20 -4.46
N LEU A 76 8.47 -2.53 -4.11
CA LEU A 76 9.64 -1.86 -4.70
C LEU A 76 9.75 -2.13 -6.20
N TYR A 77 9.49 -3.37 -6.62
CA TYR A 77 9.45 -3.74 -8.02
C TYR A 77 8.35 -2.97 -8.78
N ALA A 78 7.13 -2.92 -8.26
CA ALA A 78 6.03 -2.17 -8.87
C ALA A 78 6.32 -0.66 -8.97
N LEU A 79 6.97 -0.08 -7.97
CA LEU A 79 7.40 1.32 -8.03
C LEU A 79 8.50 1.53 -9.06
N TYR A 80 9.47 0.62 -9.14
CA TYR A 80 10.54 0.67 -10.15
C TYR A 80 9.96 0.66 -11.57
N ASP A 81 9.05 -0.26 -11.88
CA ASP A 81 8.40 -0.33 -13.20
C ASP A 81 7.67 0.98 -13.57
N ILE A 82 7.02 1.63 -12.59
CA ILE A 82 6.37 2.94 -12.80
C ILE A 82 7.39 4.04 -13.11
N PHE A 83 8.51 4.07 -12.37
CA PHE A 83 9.56 5.06 -12.61
C PHE A 83 10.28 4.84 -13.93
N GLU A 84 10.51 3.58 -14.31
CA GLU A 84 11.08 3.23 -15.61
C GLU A 84 10.17 3.67 -16.75
N PHE A 85 8.85 3.48 -16.63
CA PHE A 85 7.89 3.96 -17.64
C PHE A 85 7.87 5.49 -17.81
N LEU A 86 8.29 6.23 -16.78
CA LEU A 86 8.25 7.70 -16.73
C LEU A 86 9.47 8.39 -17.34
N ILE A 87 10.59 7.68 -17.54
CA ILE A 87 11.88 8.21 -18.01
C ILE A 87 12.16 7.71 -19.42
#